data_AF-A0A7K2C203-F1
#
_entry.id   AF-A0A7K2C203-F1
#
_cell.length_a   1.000
_cell.length_b   1.000
_cell.length_c   1.000
_cell.angle_alpha   90.00
_cell.angle_beta   90.00
_cell.angle_gamma   90.00
#
_symmetry.space_group_name_H-M   'P 1'
#
loop_
_entity.id
_entity.type
_entity.pdbx_description
1 polymer ?
#
loop_
_entity_poly.entity_id
_entity_poly.type
_entity_poly.pdbx_seq_one_letter_code
_entity_poly.pdbx_strand_id
1 'polypeptide(L)'
;MRHAKKGYKLGRTASHRRATLSALSGALIRHKQITTTLAKAKALRLYIEPLITRAREDTTHNRREVFRHLMDKQAVTELFEEIAEKVGDRPGGYTRVLRLGQRSGDAAEMAIIELVDYNESEPTTRRPRRRRTRRGRRRRSPASQVADTPSTSSGSDEATPEASSEQNTESPEPDIDEEAPQEESDPSAEKTSDSGS
;
A
#
# COMPACT_ATOMS: atom_id res chain seq x y z
N MET A 1 -24.88 12.47 -8.02
CA MET A 1 -23.97 11.29 -8.13
C MET A 1 -22.51 11.74 -8.35
N ARG A 2 -21.51 10.84 -8.26
CA ARG A 2 -20.06 11.16 -8.49
C ARG A 2 -19.50 10.47 -9.75
N HIS A 3 -20.12 10.66 -10.91
CA HIS A 3 -19.66 10.08 -12.18
C HIS A 3 -18.21 10.47 -12.53
N ALA A 4 -17.51 9.58 -13.23
CA ALA A 4 -16.13 9.73 -13.71
C ALA A 4 -15.01 10.01 -12.68
N LYS A 5 -15.29 10.09 -11.37
CA LYS A 5 -14.28 10.43 -10.33
C LYS A 5 -13.36 9.26 -9.97
N LYS A 6 -12.55 8.82 -10.94
CA LYS A 6 -11.52 7.77 -10.85
C LYS A 6 -10.31 8.26 -10.04
N GLY A 7 -10.35 8.13 -8.71
CA GLY A 7 -9.19 8.46 -7.88
C GLY A 7 -9.38 8.19 -6.38
N TYR A 8 -8.33 7.68 -5.74
CA TYR A 8 -8.33 7.37 -4.31
C TYR A 8 -8.29 8.65 -3.46
N LYS A 9 -9.26 8.82 -2.56
CA LYS A 9 -9.30 9.99 -1.64
C LYS A 9 -8.47 9.82 -0.37
N LEU A 10 -8.25 8.58 0.09
CA LEU A 10 -7.50 8.25 1.32
C LEU A 10 -7.98 8.98 2.60
N GLY A 11 -9.26 9.34 2.66
CA GLY A 11 -9.85 10.13 3.76
C GLY A 11 -9.30 11.56 3.90
N ARG A 12 -8.56 12.08 2.92
CA ARG A 12 -7.72 13.29 3.05
C ARG A 12 -8.12 14.42 2.10
N THR A 13 -7.82 15.64 2.52
CA THR A 13 -7.82 16.86 1.68
C THR A 13 -6.85 16.72 0.51
N ALA A 14 -6.94 17.61 -0.50
CA ALA A 14 -6.10 17.53 -1.68
C ALA A 14 -4.61 17.77 -1.40
N SER A 15 -4.28 18.70 -0.49
CA SER A 15 -2.92 18.98 -0.03
C SER A 15 -2.33 17.81 0.76
N HIS A 16 -2.98 17.41 1.86
CA HIS A 16 -2.53 16.29 2.71
C HIS A 16 -2.36 15.01 1.87
N ARG A 17 -3.30 14.68 0.98
CA ARG A 17 -3.14 13.49 0.11
C ARG A 17 -1.91 13.55 -0.78
N ARG A 18 -1.57 14.71 -1.37
CA ARG A 18 -0.33 14.86 -2.16
C ARG A 18 0.90 14.64 -1.28
N ALA A 19 0.95 15.26 -0.11
CA ALA A 19 2.05 15.07 0.85
C ALA A 19 2.21 13.61 1.29
N THR A 20 1.11 12.91 1.62
CA THR A 20 1.15 11.48 1.97
C THR A 20 1.67 10.62 0.82
N LEU A 21 1.27 10.87 -0.44
CA LEU A 21 1.76 10.11 -1.59
C LEU A 21 3.23 10.40 -1.91
N SER A 22 3.65 11.66 -1.77
CA SER A 22 5.04 12.10 -1.90
C SER A 22 5.96 11.43 -0.87
N ALA A 23 5.62 11.51 0.43
CA ALA A 23 6.37 10.88 1.51
C ALA A 23 6.42 9.33 1.38
N LEU A 24 5.30 8.68 1.02
CA LEU A 24 5.28 7.24 0.73
C LEU A 24 6.09 6.86 -0.52
N SER A 25 6.27 7.78 -1.48
CA SER A 25 7.12 7.55 -2.66
C SER A 25 8.59 7.61 -2.28
N GLY A 26 9.02 8.61 -1.51
CA GLY A 26 10.39 8.71 -0.99
C GLY A 26 10.76 7.50 -0.12
N ALA A 27 9.83 7.02 0.72
CA ALA A 27 10.02 5.81 1.52
C ALA A 27 10.10 4.52 0.67
N LEU A 28 9.27 4.39 -0.38
CA LEU A 28 9.34 3.25 -1.30
C LEU A 28 10.62 3.24 -2.15
N ILE A 29 11.14 4.42 -2.48
CA ILE A 29 12.44 4.58 -3.14
C ILE A 29 13.55 4.13 -2.19
N ARG A 30 13.70 4.80 -1.03
CA ARG A 30 14.79 4.57 -0.06
C ARG A 30 14.87 3.16 0.55
N HIS A 31 13.75 2.42 0.58
CA HIS A 31 13.70 1.09 1.19
C HIS A 31 13.38 -0.04 0.19
N LYS A 32 13.13 0.29 -1.09
CA LYS A 32 12.66 -0.61 -2.18
C LYS A 32 11.33 -1.35 -1.92
N GLN A 33 10.91 -1.52 -0.66
CA GLN A 33 9.71 -2.19 -0.19
C GLN A 33 9.17 -1.47 1.06
N ILE A 34 7.84 -1.25 1.15
CA ILE A 34 7.17 -0.71 2.35
C ILE A 34 5.84 -1.39 2.64
N THR A 35 5.49 -1.52 3.93
CA THR A 35 4.20 -2.03 4.41
C THR A 35 3.23 -0.89 4.69
N THR A 36 2.00 -0.95 4.17
CA THR A 36 0.98 0.10 4.31
C THR A 36 -0.44 -0.45 4.16
N THR A 37 -1.48 0.39 4.21
CA THR A 37 -2.86 -0.10 3.97
C THR A 37 -3.12 -0.29 2.47
N LEU A 38 -3.94 -1.27 2.09
CA LEU A 38 -4.19 -1.61 0.68
C LEU A 38 -4.72 -0.43 -0.13
N ALA A 39 -5.51 0.47 0.49
CA ALA A 39 -5.95 1.71 -0.13
C ALA A 39 -4.79 2.68 -0.43
N LYS A 40 -3.83 2.83 0.50
CA LYS A 40 -2.61 3.64 0.29
C LYS A 40 -1.73 3.02 -0.80
N ALA A 41 -1.48 1.70 -0.76
CA ALA A 41 -0.67 1.00 -1.75
C ALA A 41 -1.23 1.14 -3.18
N LYS A 42 -2.55 0.92 -3.36
CA LYS A 42 -3.23 1.10 -4.66
C LYS A 42 -3.18 2.55 -5.17
N ALA A 43 -3.17 3.54 -4.26
CA ALA A 43 -3.04 4.94 -4.62
C ALA A 43 -1.60 5.34 -4.96
N LEU A 44 -0.62 4.83 -4.20
CA LEU A 44 0.80 5.04 -4.42
C LEU A 44 1.23 4.50 -5.78
N ARG A 45 0.78 3.30 -6.16
CA ARG A 45 1.05 2.71 -7.48
C ARG A 45 0.74 3.65 -8.64
N LEU A 46 -0.43 4.30 -8.63
CA LEU A 46 -0.85 5.26 -9.66
C LEU A 46 -0.03 6.56 -9.67
N TYR A 47 0.73 6.84 -8.61
CA TYR A 47 1.52 8.05 -8.43
C TYR A 47 3.01 7.82 -8.72
N ILE A 48 3.56 6.66 -8.32
CA ILE A 48 4.99 6.33 -8.48
C ILE A 48 5.34 5.74 -9.85
N GLU A 49 4.47 4.94 -10.47
CA GLU A 49 4.79 4.34 -11.79
C GLU A 49 5.13 5.39 -12.87
N PRO A 50 4.41 6.53 -12.99
CA PRO A 50 4.79 7.60 -13.92
C PRO A 50 6.12 8.32 -13.60
N LEU A 51 6.53 8.34 -12.32
CA LEU A 51 7.82 8.93 -11.92
C LEU A 51 8.98 7.99 -12.29
N ILE A 52 8.82 6.68 -12.08
CA ILE A 52 9.79 5.67 -12.53
C ILE A 52 9.91 5.68 -14.06
N THR A 53 8.80 5.79 -14.81
CA THR A 53 8.86 5.92 -16.28
C THR A 53 9.67 7.15 -16.73
N ARG A 54 9.55 8.29 -16.02
CA ARG A 54 10.34 9.50 -16.30
C ARG A 54 11.82 9.38 -15.89
N ALA A 55 12.13 8.54 -14.92
CA ALA A 55 13.50 8.32 -14.44
C ALA A 55 14.37 7.51 -15.41
N ARG A 56 13.76 6.70 -16.30
CA ARG A 56 14.46 5.94 -17.35
C ARG A 56 15.23 6.81 -18.36
N GLU A 57 14.91 8.09 -18.45
CA GLU A 57 15.58 9.07 -19.29
C GLU A 57 16.18 10.16 -18.40
N ASP A 58 17.46 10.06 -18.05
CA ASP A 58 18.10 11.10 -17.24
C ASP A 58 18.28 12.39 -18.05
N THR A 59 17.42 13.36 -17.74
CA THR A 59 17.50 14.71 -18.28
C THR A 59 17.23 15.72 -17.18
N THR A 60 17.84 16.90 -17.30
CA THR A 60 17.59 18.04 -16.40
C THR A 60 16.11 18.44 -16.35
N HIS A 61 15.34 18.17 -17.41
CA HIS A 61 13.88 18.34 -17.37
C HIS A 61 13.22 17.28 -16.50
N ASN A 62 13.49 15.99 -16.75
CA ASN A 62 12.89 14.88 -16.00
C ASN A 62 13.24 14.94 -14.50
N ARG A 63 14.51 15.20 -14.12
CA ARG A 63 14.90 15.38 -12.71
C ARG A 63 14.14 16.54 -12.05
N ARG A 64 13.95 17.68 -12.73
CA ARG A 64 13.14 18.82 -12.23
C ARG A 64 11.66 18.46 -12.09
N GLU A 65 11.07 17.78 -13.07
CA GLU A 65 9.67 17.36 -13.03
C GLU A 65 9.39 16.36 -11.89
N VAL A 66 10.27 15.38 -11.67
CA VAL A 66 10.15 14.42 -10.57
C VAL A 66 10.38 15.09 -9.21
N PHE A 67 11.33 16.03 -9.10
CA PHE A 67 11.55 16.79 -7.87
C PHE A 67 10.30 17.59 -7.42
N ARG A 68 9.51 18.15 -8.35
CA ARG A 68 8.20 18.79 -8.03
C ARG A 68 7.17 17.83 -7.41
N HIS A 69 7.39 16.53 -7.46
CA HIS A 69 6.52 15.52 -6.86
C HIS A 69 7.11 14.93 -5.57
N LEU A 70 8.41 14.63 -5.53
CA LEU A 70 9.06 14.02 -4.36
C LEU A 70 9.52 15.04 -3.30
N MET A 71 9.94 16.25 -3.69
CA MET A 71 10.55 17.28 -2.81
C MET A 71 11.76 16.81 -1.97
N ASP A 72 12.29 15.63 -2.26
CA ASP A 72 13.42 14.98 -1.61
C ASP A 72 14.55 14.86 -2.64
N LYS A 73 15.74 15.37 -2.31
CA LYS A 73 16.91 15.31 -3.20
C LYS A 73 17.50 13.90 -3.26
N GLN A 74 17.61 13.22 -2.13
CA GLN A 74 18.21 11.89 -2.02
C GLN A 74 17.37 10.87 -2.80
N ALA A 75 16.05 10.88 -2.61
CA ALA A 75 15.14 10.02 -3.34
C ALA A 75 15.04 10.36 -4.85
N VAL A 76 15.44 11.56 -5.30
CA VAL A 76 15.57 11.86 -6.74
C VAL A 76 16.88 11.29 -7.30
N THR A 77 18.00 11.46 -6.61
CA THR A 77 19.30 10.87 -6.97
C THR A 77 19.19 9.35 -7.11
N GLU A 78 18.74 8.67 -6.04
CA GLU A 78 18.57 7.21 -5.97
C GLU A 78 17.61 6.65 -7.04
N LEU A 79 16.59 7.42 -7.42
CA LEU A 79 15.61 7.02 -8.44
C LEU A 79 16.17 7.09 -9.87
N PHE A 80 17.03 8.07 -10.18
CA PHE A 80 17.62 8.25 -11.51
C PHE A 80 18.91 7.44 -11.70
N GLU A 81 19.62 7.12 -10.63
CA GLU A 81 20.83 6.30 -10.68
C GLU A 81 20.46 4.81 -10.51
N GLU A 82 20.25 4.32 -9.28
CA GLU A 82 20.05 2.88 -9.05
C GLU A 82 18.76 2.32 -9.70
N ILE A 83 17.61 2.98 -9.45
CA ILE A 83 16.31 2.38 -9.76
C ILE A 83 16.03 2.40 -11.26
N ALA A 84 16.43 3.47 -11.96
CA ALA A 84 16.28 3.57 -13.40
C ALA A 84 17.09 2.50 -14.15
N GLU A 85 18.35 2.28 -13.76
CA GLU A 85 19.19 1.22 -14.31
C GLU A 85 18.60 -0.18 -14.03
N LYS A 86 18.23 -0.47 -12.79
CA LYS A 86 17.66 -1.77 -12.39
C LYS A 86 16.32 -2.08 -13.08
N VAL A 87 15.55 -1.06 -13.45
CA VAL A 87 14.28 -1.18 -14.17
C VAL A 87 14.47 -1.43 -15.68
N GLY A 88 15.53 -0.87 -16.29
CA GLY A 88 15.90 -1.09 -17.68
C GLY A 88 14.73 -0.96 -18.66
N ASP A 89 14.51 -1.97 -19.49
CA ASP A 89 13.47 -2.02 -20.53
C ASP A 89 12.12 -2.61 -20.10
N ARG A 90 11.83 -2.67 -18.78
CA ARG A 90 10.49 -3.06 -18.30
C ARG A 90 9.43 -2.07 -18.83
N PRO A 91 8.43 -2.51 -19.64
CA PRO A 91 7.47 -1.61 -20.30
C PRO A 91 6.37 -1.05 -19.37
N GLY A 92 6.57 -1.10 -18.05
CA GLY A 92 5.62 -0.68 -17.03
C GLY A 92 5.37 -1.75 -15.95
N GLY A 93 4.61 -1.38 -14.93
CA GLY A 93 4.30 -2.28 -13.82
C GLY A 93 5.44 -2.50 -12.84
N TYR A 94 6.28 -1.49 -12.63
CA TYR A 94 7.47 -1.52 -11.76
C TYR A 94 7.16 -1.83 -10.28
N THR A 95 5.90 -1.66 -9.85
CA THR A 95 5.49 -1.96 -8.47
C THR A 95 4.56 -3.17 -8.38
N ARG A 96 4.81 -4.03 -7.39
CA ARG A 96 3.92 -5.12 -6.98
C ARG A 96 3.21 -4.74 -5.68
N VAL A 97 1.95 -5.14 -5.53
CA VAL A 97 1.18 -4.97 -4.29
C VAL A 97 0.71 -6.34 -3.81
N LEU A 98 1.19 -6.77 -2.65
CA LEU A 98 0.87 -8.05 -2.01
C LEU A 98 -0.03 -7.77 -0.80
N ARG A 99 -1.15 -8.50 -0.64
CA ARG A 99 -1.98 -8.38 0.57
C ARG A 99 -1.37 -9.20 1.69
N LEU A 100 -1.36 -8.67 2.92
CA LEU A 100 -0.92 -9.38 4.12
C LEU A 100 -2.10 -9.96 4.91
N GLY A 101 -3.18 -9.20 5.07
CA GLY A 101 -4.30 -9.56 5.93
C GLY A 101 -4.99 -8.30 6.46
N GLN A 102 -5.63 -8.41 7.63
CA GLN A 102 -6.16 -7.27 8.38
C GLN A 102 -5.24 -6.93 9.57
N ARG A 103 -5.19 -5.65 9.93
CA ARG A 103 -4.49 -5.18 11.13
C ARG A 103 -5.35 -5.35 12.39
N SER A 104 -4.73 -5.71 13.52
CA SER A 104 -5.38 -5.72 14.83
C SER A 104 -5.84 -4.31 15.25
N GLY A 105 -6.91 -4.24 16.05
CA GLY A 105 -7.50 -2.97 16.52
C GLY A 105 -8.44 -2.30 15.52
N ASP A 106 -8.01 -2.03 14.27
CA ASP A 106 -8.82 -1.29 13.28
C ASP A 106 -9.28 -2.10 12.06
N ALA A 107 -8.97 -3.40 12.01
CA ALA A 107 -9.31 -4.34 10.93
C ALA A 107 -8.90 -3.89 9.51
N ALA A 108 -8.01 -2.91 9.38
CA ALA A 108 -7.65 -2.35 8.08
C ALA A 108 -6.90 -3.36 7.21
N GLU A 109 -7.29 -3.50 5.94
CA GLU A 109 -6.55 -4.32 4.96
C GLU A 109 -5.11 -3.79 4.80
N MET A 110 -4.13 -4.61 5.16
CA MET A 110 -2.70 -4.33 5.03
C MET A 110 -2.11 -4.96 3.77
N ALA A 111 -1.11 -4.29 3.22
CA ALA A 111 -0.41 -4.70 2.01
C ALA A 111 1.04 -4.23 1.99
N ILE A 112 1.93 -5.07 1.47
CA ILE A 112 3.26 -4.66 1.02
C ILE A 112 3.13 -4.03 -0.36
N ILE A 113 3.87 -2.95 -0.61
CA ILE A 113 4.19 -2.47 -1.95
C ILE A 113 5.71 -2.45 -2.13
N GLU A 114 6.18 -3.02 -3.24
CA GLU A 114 7.60 -3.28 -3.53
C GLU A 114 7.94 -2.96 -4.98
N LEU A 115 9.20 -2.61 -5.22
CA LEU A 115 9.79 -2.56 -6.57
C LEU A 115 10.03 -3.99 -7.07
N VAL A 116 9.53 -4.30 -8.27
CA VAL A 116 9.55 -5.67 -8.83
C VAL A 116 10.97 -6.19 -9.03
N ASP A 117 11.89 -5.33 -9.44
CA ASP A 117 13.24 -5.67 -9.86
C ASP A 117 14.28 -5.66 -8.72
N TYR A 118 13.84 -5.35 -7.51
CA TYR A 118 14.61 -5.45 -6.26
C TYR A 118 14.18 -6.63 -5.37
N ASN A 119 13.16 -7.39 -5.76
CA ASN A 119 12.73 -8.56 -5.00
C ASN A 119 13.54 -9.80 -5.42
N GLU A 120 14.60 -10.11 -4.67
CA GLU A 120 15.48 -11.26 -4.87
C GLU A 120 14.92 -12.59 -4.32
N SER A 121 13.75 -12.58 -3.66
CA SER A 121 13.10 -13.83 -3.26
C SER A 121 12.65 -14.61 -4.49
N GLU A 122 13.04 -15.89 -4.56
CA GLU A 122 12.73 -16.75 -5.70
C GLU A 122 11.22 -16.76 -6.02
N PRO A 123 10.83 -16.96 -7.30
CA PRO A 123 9.43 -16.96 -7.73
C PRO A 123 8.67 -18.21 -7.22
N THR A 124 8.40 -18.23 -5.91
CA THR A 124 7.82 -19.36 -5.18
C THR A 124 6.49 -19.79 -5.79
N THR A 125 6.49 -21.01 -6.30
CA THR A 125 5.41 -21.59 -7.11
C THR A 125 4.97 -20.74 -8.31
N ARG A 126 5.67 -20.94 -9.44
CA ARG A 126 5.15 -20.67 -10.79
C ARG A 126 4.00 -21.65 -11.12
N ARG A 127 2.91 -21.60 -10.33
CA ARG A 127 1.82 -22.58 -10.27
C ARG A 127 1.23 -22.80 -11.67
N PRO A 128 1.29 -24.02 -12.23
CA PRO A 128 1.06 -24.23 -13.65
C PRO A 128 -0.35 -23.82 -14.05
N ARG A 129 -0.47 -23.03 -15.12
CA ARG A 129 -1.76 -22.65 -15.71
C ARG A 129 -2.50 -23.90 -16.18
N ARG A 130 -3.41 -24.41 -15.34
CA ARG A 130 -4.27 -25.57 -15.62
C ARG A 130 -4.97 -25.35 -16.97
N ARG A 131 -4.50 -26.06 -18.01
CA ARG A 131 -5.07 -25.97 -19.37
C ARG A 131 -6.57 -26.26 -19.28
N ARG A 132 -7.41 -25.28 -19.63
CA ARG A 132 -8.85 -25.50 -19.83
C ARG A 132 -9.01 -26.50 -20.98
N THR A 133 -9.20 -27.77 -20.66
CA THR A 133 -9.50 -28.80 -21.66
C THR A 133 -10.82 -28.44 -22.34
N ARG A 134 -10.83 -28.36 -23.67
CA ARG A 134 -12.05 -28.10 -24.48
C ARG A 134 -12.99 -29.32 -24.52
N ARG A 135 -13.22 -29.98 -23.38
CA ARG A 135 -14.17 -31.11 -23.27
C ARG A 135 -15.56 -30.59 -22.90
N GLY A 136 -16.15 -29.84 -23.84
CA GLY A 136 -17.43 -29.13 -23.64
C GLY A 136 -18.22 -28.85 -24.92
N ARG A 137 -17.82 -29.39 -26.08
CA ARG A 137 -18.59 -29.29 -27.34
C ARG A 137 -19.23 -30.63 -27.71
N ARG A 138 -20.02 -31.22 -26.80
CA ARG A 138 -21.06 -32.17 -27.21
C ARG A 138 -22.28 -31.36 -27.65
N ARG A 139 -22.70 -31.51 -28.90
CA ARG A 139 -23.95 -30.94 -29.43
C ARG A 139 -25.12 -31.46 -28.59
N ARG A 140 -25.99 -30.59 -28.11
CA ARG A 140 -27.33 -30.97 -27.64
C ARG A 140 -28.31 -30.75 -28.78
N SER A 141 -28.61 -31.81 -29.53
CA SER A 141 -29.79 -31.85 -30.40
C SER A 141 -31.05 -32.06 -29.53
N PRO A 142 -32.23 -31.59 -29.96
CA PRO A 142 -33.44 -31.60 -29.13
C PRO A 142 -34.33 -32.84 -29.31
N ALA A 143 -35.42 -32.86 -28.52
CA ALA A 143 -36.66 -33.65 -28.62
C ALA A 143 -36.82 -34.91 -27.74
N SER A 144 -38.03 -35.01 -27.15
CA SER A 144 -38.71 -36.17 -26.54
C SER A 144 -38.13 -36.83 -25.27
N GLN A 145 -38.95 -37.25 -24.29
CA GLN A 145 -40.33 -36.81 -23.93
C GLN A 145 -40.67 -37.16 -22.46
N VAL A 146 -41.87 -36.75 -22.03
CA VAL A 146 -42.49 -36.81 -20.69
C VAL A 146 -42.31 -38.07 -19.83
N ALA A 147 -42.22 -37.89 -18.50
CA ALA A 147 -42.99 -38.63 -17.49
C ALA A 147 -42.89 -38.01 -16.07
N ASP A 148 -44.06 -37.93 -15.43
CA ASP A 148 -44.48 -37.76 -14.03
C ASP A 148 -43.69 -38.56 -12.94
N THR A 149 -43.79 -38.35 -11.61
CA THR A 149 -44.56 -37.45 -10.70
C THR A 149 -43.81 -37.28 -9.32
N PRO A 150 -44.27 -36.47 -8.32
CA PRO A 150 -43.42 -35.89 -7.26
C PRO A 150 -43.60 -36.45 -5.81
N SER A 151 -43.13 -35.67 -4.80
CA SER A 151 -43.34 -35.76 -3.32
C SER A 151 -42.21 -36.48 -2.53
N THR A 152 -41.91 -36.22 -1.24
CA THR A 152 -42.62 -35.51 -0.13
C THR A 152 -41.63 -34.91 0.92
N SER A 153 -42.06 -33.92 1.73
CA SER A 153 -41.63 -33.54 3.13
C SER A 153 -40.15 -33.22 3.44
N SER A 154 -39.78 -32.10 4.08
CA SER A 154 -40.00 -31.66 5.50
C SER A 154 -39.15 -32.44 6.53
N GLY A 155 -38.65 -31.85 7.63
CA GLY A 155 -38.65 -30.46 8.12
C GLY A 155 -38.34 -30.39 9.65
N SER A 156 -37.89 -29.21 10.14
CA SER A 156 -37.65 -28.83 11.57
C SER A 156 -36.71 -29.75 12.40
N ASP A 157 -36.25 -29.48 13.64
CA ASP A 157 -36.34 -28.38 14.64
C ASP A 157 -34.89 -27.98 15.06
N GLU A 158 -34.51 -26.90 15.77
CA GLU A 158 -34.91 -26.34 17.09
C GLU A 158 -34.73 -27.31 18.30
N ALA A 159 -34.22 -26.92 19.49
CA ALA A 159 -33.54 -25.69 19.94
C ALA A 159 -32.78 -25.88 21.30
N THR A 160 -31.82 -24.99 21.63
CA THR A 160 -31.46 -24.46 23.00
C THR A 160 -31.04 -25.40 24.17
N PRO A 161 -30.62 -24.91 25.37
CA PRO A 161 -29.76 -23.75 25.73
C PRO A 161 -28.71 -24.05 26.87
N GLU A 162 -28.16 -22.97 27.49
CA GLU A 162 -27.67 -22.86 28.91
C GLU A 162 -26.36 -23.59 29.35
N ALA A 163 -25.58 -23.13 30.35
CA ALA A 163 -25.48 -21.82 31.04
C ALA A 163 -24.16 -21.68 31.86
N SER A 164 -23.74 -20.44 32.15
CA SER A 164 -22.80 -19.98 33.22
C SER A 164 -21.36 -20.55 33.28
N SER A 165 -20.34 -19.85 33.81
CA SER A 165 -20.04 -18.40 34.00
C SER A 165 -18.48 -18.27 34.17
N GLU A 166 -17.76 -17.33 34.83
CA GLU A 166 -18.04 -16.26 35.80
C GLU A 166 -16.92 -15.18 35.81
N GLN A 167 -17.06 -14.16 36.68
CA GLN A 167 -16.10 -13.11 37.07
C GLN A 167 -14.87 -13.68 37.83
N ASN A 168 -13.80 -12.97 38.25
CA ASN A 168 -13.37 -11.55 38.25
C ASN A 168 -11.81 -11.58 38.12
N THR A 169 -11.05 -10.61 37.60
CA THR A 169 -10.51 -9.36 38.19
C THR A 169 -9.49 -8.77 37.17
N GLU A 170 -8.86 -7.59 37.27
CA GLU A 170 -9.12 -6.27 37.89
C GLU A 170 -7.98 -5.32 37.39
N SER A 171 -8.13 -4.00 37.43
CA SER A 171 -7.11 -3.03 36.94
C SER A 171 -6.46 -2.24 38.08
N PRO A 172 -5.23 -1.73 37.86
CA PRO A 172 -5.09 -0.27 37.90
C PRO A 172 -4.28 0.34 36.74
N GLU A 173 -4.57 1.62 36.45
CA GLU A 173 -3.72 2.53 35.67
C GLU A 173 -2.95 3.48 36.65
N PRO A 174 -2.29 4.58 36.22
CA PRO A 174 -0.87 4.51 35.87
C PRO A 174 -0.01 5.55 36.62
N ASP A 175 1.23 5.19 36.95
CA ASP A 175 2.22 6.19 37.40
C ASP A 175 2.74 7.02 36.22
N ILE A 176 2.77 8.33 36.41
CA ILE A 176 3.20 9.34 35.44
C ILE A 176 4.28 10.19 36.12
N ASP A 177 5.54 9.95 35.80
CA ASP A 177 6.63 10.87 36.15
C ASP A 177 6.98 11.74 34.93
N GLU A 178 6.92 13.06 35.15
CA GLU A 178 7.11 14.11 34.16
C GLU A 178 8.37 14.91 34.52
N GLU A 179 9.52 14.55 33.92
CA GLU A 179 10.75 15.34 34.04
C GLU A 179 11.12 15.99 32.70
N ALA A 180 11.20 17.31 32.70
CA ALA A 180 11.45 18.15 31.53
C ALA A 180 12.96 18.30 31.25
N PRO A 181 13.37 18.54 29.99
CA PRO A 181 14.78 18.73 29.65
C PRO A 181 15.33 20.03 30.25
N GLN A 182 16.52 19.97 30.84
CA GLN A 182 17.26 21.15 31.30
C GLN A 182 17.90 21.86 30.09
N GLU A 183 17.71 23.17 30.00
CA GLU A 183 18.42 24.03 29.05
C GLU A 183 19.81 24.38 29.61
N GLU A 184 20.89 23.87 29.00
CA GLU A 184 22.23 24.43 29.25
C GLU A 184 22.40 25.74 28.48
N SER A 185 22.51 26.84 29.23
CA SER A 185 22.77 28.18 28.69
C SER A 185 24.26 28.42 28.52
N ASP A 186 24.71 28.77 27.31
CA ASP A 186 26.10 29.17 27.05
C ASP A 186 26.17 30.64 26.55
N PRO A 187 26.76 31.58 27.32
CA PRO A 187 26.72 33.00 27.01
C PRO A 187 27.96 33.50 26.23
N SER A 188 27.78 33.94 24.99
CA SER A 188 28.80 34.71 24.26
C SER A 188 28.20 35.83 23.41
N ALA A 189 27.94 36.96 24.08
CA ALA A 189 27.68 38.24 23.44
C ALA A 189 28.85 39.19 23.73
N GLU A 190 29.93 39.08 22.94
CA GLU A 190 31.06 40.02 22.98
C GLU A 190 31.06 40.95 21.76
N LYS A 191 31.65 42.15 21.93
CA LYS A 191 31.40 43.31 21.07
C LYS A 191 32.60 43.61 20.17
N THR A 192 32.36 43.80 18.87
CA THR A 192 33.22 44.63 18.01
C THR A 192 32.37 45.59 17.20
N SER A 193 31.93 46.67 17.84
CA SER A 193 31.69 47.93 17.15
C SER A 193 33.04 48.61 16.94
N ASP A 194 33.50 48.75 15.70
CA ASP A 194 34.60 49.66 15.37
C ASP A 194 34.27 50.43 14.08
N SER A 195 34.93 51.57 13.89
CA SER A 195 34.48 52.65 13.01
C SER A 195 35.57 53.18 12.09
N GLY A 196 35.29 53.16 10.78
CA GLY A 196 35.88 54.07 9.81
C GLY A 196 37.16 53.61 9.11
N SER A 197 37.06 53.53 7.78
CA SER A 197 37.95 54.22 6.84
C SER A 197 37.20 54.41 5.52
#